data_AF-A0A5E4Y0Q7-F1
#
_entry.id   AF-A0A5E4Y0Q7-F1
#
_cell.length_a   1.000
_cell.length_b   1.000
_cell.length_c   1.000
_cell.angle_alpha   90.00
_cell.angle_beta   90.00
_cell.angle_gamma   90.00
#
_symmetry.space_group_name_H-M   'P 1'
#
loop_
_entity.id
_entity.type
_entity.pdbx_description
1 polymer ?
#
loop_
_entity_poly.entity_id
_entity_poly.type
_entity_poly.pdbx_seq_one_letter_code
_entity_poly.pdbx_strand_id
1 'polypeptide(L)'
;MNAPDALPLSPTATRAAQLRAMLRSDQLEFLMEAHNGISARIVREAGFKGIWGSGLTISAQFGVRDNNEASWTQVVDNLEFMADASDLPILLDGDTGYGNFNNMRRLVRKLEQRGIAGVCIEDKVFPKTNSFIGGERQPLADIDEFCGKIKAGKDSQADDDFSIVARVEALIAGWGMEEALRRAEAYHQAGADAILIHSKLKRADEIVQFAREWGNRCPLVIVPTKYYSTPTDVFREAGISLVIWANHLMRAATSAMQSVAADIYRNQTLINVEDRVATVDEIFRLQDADEYTQAEDRYLSAANAPRSAIVLAASRGKNLESVTTDRPKVMLPVAGKPLLRWLVDGFKKQNMNDITVVGGYRADAIDTAGITLAINERHAETGELASLARVANAFTQDTVISYGDLLFRSYIVRDLVESDAGFTVVVDSTAAATAHAANASVRDFAYCSSGDDRGLFGQQVLLEKISGDVADAGRTPNGRWIGLLGVRGEQGRAQLQRVFAALQTRADFDQLGMPDLINALSADGARIEVQYVHGHWRGVNDMEEFRRAADFAHGQTPFNGSAPETQGD
;
A
#
# COMPACT_ATOMS: atom_id res chain seq x y z
N MET A 1 -11.40 12.84 31.87
CA MET A 1 -11.33 13.40 30.51
C MET A 1 -12.43 12.73 29.71
N ASN A 2 -13.34 13.55 29.19
CA ASN A 2 -14.58 13.10 28.56
C ASN A 2 -14.29 12.29 27.30
N ALA A 3 -15.08 11.23 27.08
CA ALA A 3 -15.15 10.56 25.80
C ALA A 3 -15.50 11.63 24.73
N PRO A 4 -14.80 11.64 23.58
CA PRO A 4 -15.11 12.60 22.53
C PRO A 4 -16.54 12.35 22.05
N ASP A 5 -17.32 13.42 22.00
CA ASP A 5 -18.68 13.45 21.49
C ASP A 5 -18.78 12.71 20.17
N ALA A 6 -19.63 11.68 20.12
CA ALA A 6 -20.03 11.06 18.87
C ALA A 6 -20.71 12.15 18.03
N LEU A 7 -20.05 12.53 16.93
CA LEU A 7 -20.62 13.42 15.92
C LEU A 7 -21.98 12.86 15.49
N PRO A 8 -23.07 13.67 15.49
CA PRO A 8 -24.36 13.20 15.01
C PRO A 8 -24.26 12.98 13.50
N LEU A 9 -24.12 11.71 13.10
CA LEU A 9 -24.28 11.31 11.71
C LEU A 9 -25.73 11.62 11.33
N SER A 10 -25.93 12.68 10.54
CA SER A 10 -27.15 12.82 9.75
C SER A 10 -27.32 11.50 8.97
N PRO A 11 -28.52 10.89 8.89
CA PRO A 11 -28.65 9.63 8.19
C PRO A 11 -28.37 9.86 6.71
N THR A 12 -27.15 9.54 6.27
CA THR A 12 -26.78 9.48 4.86
C THR A 12 -27.75 8.50 4.21
N ALA A 13 -28.39 8.90 3.11
CA ALA A 13 -29.33 8.03 2.39
C ALA A 13 -28.67 6.68 2.07
N THR A 14 -29.41 5.58 2.25
CA THR A 14 -28.89 4.23 1.96
C THR A 14 -28.49 4.13 0.49
N ARG A 15 -27.58 3.22 0.15
CA ARG A 15 -27.20 2.99 -1.26
C ARG A 15 -28.43 2.63 -2.12
N ALA A 16 -29.37 1.87 -1.56
CA ALA A 16 -30.64 1.57 -2.21
C ALA A 16 -31.44 2.87 -2.50
N ALA A 17 -31.59 3.76 -1.52
CA ALA A 17 -32.25 5.05 -1.69
C ALA A 17 -31.55 5.95 -2.73
N GLN A 18 -30.22 5.92 -2.79
CA GLN A 18 -29.44 6.67 -3.79
C GLN A 18 -29.71 6.14 -5.21
N LEU A 19 -29.67 4.82 -5.43
CA LEU A 19 -30.02 4.23 -6.73
C LEU A 19 -31.47 4.53 -7.12
N ARG A 20 -32.38 4.41 -6.15
CA ARG A 20 -33.80 4.71 -6.34
C ARG A 20 -34.02 6.15 -6.81
N ALA A 21 -33.33 7.10 -6.18
CA ALA A 21 -33.37 8.50 -6.55
C ALA A 21 -32.79 8.73 -7.96
N MET A 22 -31.70 8.04 -8.33
CA MET A 22 -31.15 8.11 -9.68
C MET A 22 -32.14 7.61 -10.74
N LEU A 23 -32.79 6.47 -10.50
CA LEU A 23 -33.81 5.94 -11.43
C LEU A 23 -35.02 6.87 -11.56
N ARG A 24 -35.39 7.60 -10.51
CA ARG A 24 -36.53 8.53 -10.54
C ARG A 24 -36.14 9.97 -10.86
N SER A 25 -34.88 10.22 -11.18
CA SER A 25 -34.38 11.55 -11.49
C SER A 25 -35.04 12.09 -12.77
N ASP A 26 -35.34 13.38 -12.79
CA ASP A 26 -35.75 14.09 -14.01
C ASP A 26 -34.55 14.37 -14.94
N GLN A 27 -33.34 14.02 -14.52
CA GLN A 27 -32.11 14.13 -15.29
C GLN A 27 -31.66 12.74 -15.75
N LEU A 28 -31.01 12.68 -16.91
CA LEU A 28 -30.35 11.47 -17.38
C LEU A 28 -29.14 11.15 -16.48
N GLU A 29 -29.20 10.03 -15.78
CA GLU A 29 -28.14 9.53 -14.90
C GLU A 29 -27.26 8.48 -15.59
N PHE A 30 -26.09 8.22 -15.02
CA PHE A 30 -25.08 7.33 -15.60
C PHE A 30 -24.53 6.34 -14.56
N LEU A 31 -24.44 5.06 -14.96
CA LEU A 31 -23.68 4.05 -14.24
C LEU A 31 -22.47 3.61 -15.07
N MET A 32 -21.32 3.52 -14.42
CA MET A 32 -20.11 2.97 -15.03
C MET A 32 -19.89 1.54 -14.58
N GLU A 33 -19.48 0.68 -15.51
CA GLU A 33 -19.09 -0.68 -15.18
C GLU A 33 -17.87 -0.73 -14.26
N ALA A 34 -17.94 -1.60 -13.26
CA ALA A 34 -16.78 -2.10 -12.52
C ALA A 34 -16.90 -3.62 -12.33
N HIS A 35 -15.78 -4.29 -12.08
CA HIS A 35 -15.71 -5.74 -11.92
C HIS A 35 -15.01 -6.20 -10.63
N ASN A 36 -14.29 -5.32 -9.92
CA ASN A 36 -13.60 -5.61 -8.66
C ASN A 36 -13.45 -4.34 -7.81
N GLY A 37 -12.88 -4.46 -6.60
CA GLY A 37 -12.73 -3.34 -5.67
C GLY A 37 -11.95 -2.14 -6.25
N ILE A 38 -10.83 -2.40 -6.95
CA ILE A 38 -10.01 -1.34 -7.57
C ILE A 38 -10.79 -0.59 -8.65
N SER A 39 -11.44 -1.32 -9.57
CA SER A 39 -12.26 -0.67 -10.61
C SER A 39 -13.46 0.08 -10.02
N ALA A 40 -14.10 -0.43 -8.97
CA ALA A 40 -15.18 0.28 -8.26
C ALA A 40 -14.69 1.61 -7.64
N ARG A 41 -13.49 1.60 -7.06
CA ARG A 41 -12.86 2.80 -6.52
C ARG A 41 -12.49 3.81 -7.59
N ILE A 42 -11.94 3.36 -8.71
CA ILE A 42 -11.64 4.23 -9.86
C ILE A 42 -12.93 4.87 -10.41
N VAL A 43 -14.02 4.11 -10.50
CA VAL A 43 -15.34 4.64 -10.91
C VAL A 43 -15.81 5.76 -9.97
N ARG A 44 -15.67 5.56 -8.65
CA ARG A 44 -15.98 6.57 -7.63
C ARG A 44 -15.14 7.83 -7.80
N GLU A 45 -13.82 7.69 -7.91
CA GLU A 45 -12.91 8.83 -8.03
C GLU A 45 -13.08 9.60 -9.35
N ALA A 46 -13.53 8.92 -10.41
CA ALA A 46 -13.90 9.56 -11.67
C ALA A 46 -15.19 10.40 -11.60
N GLY A 47 -15.95 10.32 -10.50
CA GLY A 47 -17.14 11.14 -10.27
C GLY A 47 -18.47 10.54 -10.74
N PHE A 48 -18.51 9.23 -11.06
CA PHE A 48 -19.79 8.57 -11.28
C PHE A 48 -20.59 8.48 -9.98
N LYS A 49 -21.92 8.53 -10.09
CA LYS A 49 -22.83 8.42 -8.94
C LYS A 49 -23.25 6.99 -8.64
N GLY A 50 -22.87 6.02 -9.47
CA GLY A 50 -23.25 4.62 -9.27
C GLY A 50 -22.48 3.68 -10.20
N ILE A 51 -22.51 2.41 -9.84
CA ILE A 51 -21.77 1.35 -10.49
C ILE A 51 -22.73 0.35 -11.13
N TRP A 52 -22.37 -0.12 -12.32
CA TRP A 52 -22.94 -1.30 -12.93
C TRP A 52 -22.04 -2.51 -12.66
N GLY A 53 -22.53 -3.45 -11.84
CA GLY A 53 -21.87 -4.74 -11.62
C GLY A 53 -22.11 -5.66 -12.81
N SER A 54 -21.32 -5.53 -13.87
CA SER A 54 -21.58 -6.25 -15.12
C SER A 54 -21.26 -7.75 -15.01
N GLY A 55 -22.22 -8.60 -15.36
CA GLY A 55 -22.02 -10.05 -15.42
C GLY A 55 -20.90 -10.43 -16.40
N LEU A 56 -20.84 -9.75 -17.55
CA LEU A 56 -19.79 -9.96 -18.56
C LEU A 56 -18.38 -9.64 -18.03
N THR A 57 -18.20 -8.53 -17.30
CA THR A 57 -16.85 -8.14 -16.84
C THR A 57 -16.44 -8.90 -15.60
N ILE A 58 -17.37 -9.24 -14.71
CA ILE A 58 -17.13 -10.10 -13.55
C ILE A 58 -16.76 -11.53 -14.00
N SER A 59 -17.45 -12.10 -14.99
CA SER A 59 -17.07 -13.42 -15.51
C SER A 59 -15.72 -13.37 -16.23
N ALA A 60 -15.47 -12.32 -17.02
CA ALA A 60 -14.23 -12.16 -17.78
C ALA A 60 -12.99 -12.04 -16.88
N GLN A 61 -13.05 -11.31 -15.76
CA GLN A 61 -11.90 -11.25 -14.83
C GLN A 61 -11.59 -12.60 -14.19
N PHE A 62 -12.60 -13.48 -14.04
CA PHE A 62 -12.40 -14.85 -13.56
C PHE A 62 -11.92 -15.79 -14.67
N GLY A 63 -11.80 -15.32 -15.92
CA GLY A 63 -11.42 -16.14 -17.06
C GLY A 63 -12.51 -17.11 -17.51
N VAL A 64 -13.77 -16.90 -17.12
CA VAL A 64 -14.92 -17.76 -17.44
C VAL A 64 -15.93 -17.03 -18.33
N ARG A 65 -16.84 -17.79 -18.96
CA ARG A 65 -17.82 -17.23 -19.89
C ARG A 65 -19.03 -16.63 -19.16
N ASP A 66 -19.66 -15.64 -19.79
CA ASP A 66 -20.90 -15.00 -19.34
C ASP A 66 -22.12 -15.88 -19.72
N ASN A 67 -22.21 -17.04 -19.07
CA ASN A 67 -23.26 -18.07 -19.27
C ASN A 67 -23.56 -18.82 -17.95
N ASN A 68 -23.44 -18.13 -16.82
CA ASN A 68 -23.57 -18.69 -15.47
C ASN A 68 -22.53 -19.79 -15.11
N GLU A 69 -21.33 -19.76 -15.70
CA GLU A 69 -20.20 -20.59 -15.25
C GLU A 69 -19.73 -20.19 -13.84
N ALA A 70 -19.62 -18.88 -13.56
CA ALA A 70 -19.47 -18.38 -12.20
C ALA A 70 -20.80 -18.53 -11.45
N SER A 71 -20.75 -19.16 -10.28
CA SER A 71 -21.92 -19.31 -9.42
C SER A 71 -22.35 -17.96 -8.83
N TRP A 72 -23.64 -17.83 -8.53
CA TRP A 72 -24.19 -16.62 -7.90
C TRP A 72 -23.51 -16.28 -6.57
N THR A 73 -22.98 -17.26 -5.84
CA THR A 73 -22.20 -17.02 -4.61
C THR A 73 -20.86 -16.34 -4.91
N GLN A 74 -20.13 -16.79 -5.93
CA GLN A 74 -18.88 -16.13 -6.35
C GLN A 74 -19.13 -14.70 -6.84
N VAL A 75 -20.26 -14.46 -7.53
CA VAL A 75 -20.66 -13.12 -7.95
C VAL A 75 -20.97 -12.24 -6.74
N VAL A 76 -21.74 -12.74 -5.75
CA VAL A 76 -22.06 -12.00 -4.52
C VAL A 76 -20.81 -11.71 -3.70
N ASP A 77 -19.88 -12.67 -3.57
CA ASP A 77 -18.62 -12.46 -2.84
C ASP A 77 -17.77 -11.37 -3.51
N ASN A 78 -17.72 -11.34 -4.86
CA ASN A 78 -17.03 -10.27 -5.58
C ASN A 78 -17.68 -8.90 -5.37
N LEU A 79 -19.01 -8.85 -5.35
CA LEU A 79 -19.76 -7.62 -5.11
C LEU A 79 -19.57 -7.08 -3.69
N GLU A 80 -19.38 -7.95 -2.69
CA GLU A 80 -19.04 -7.56 -1.32
C GLU A 80 -17.76 -6.71 -1.31
N PHE A 81 -16.68 -7.16 -1.96
CA PHE A 81 -15.45 -6.36 -2.09
C PHE A 81 -15.65 -5.04 -2.87
N MET A 82 -16.50 -5.02 -3.90
CA MET A 82 -16.81 -3.78 -4.63
C MET A 82 -17.58 -2.79 -3.77
N ALA A 83 -18.52 -3.30 -2.97
CA ALA A 83 -19.33 -2.54 -2.03
C ALA A 83 -18.51 -2.02 -0.84
N ASP A 84 -17.47 -2.73 -0.40
CA ASP A 84 -16.57 -2.27 0.65
C ASP A 84 -15.60 -1.19 0.12
N ALA A 85 -15.15 -1.34 -1.13
CA ALA A 85 -14.17 -0.43 -1.74
C ALA A 85 -14.73 0.91 -2.24
N SER A 86 -16.07 1.07 -2.27
CA SER A 86 -16.74 2.29 -2.74
C SER A 86 -18.01 2.57 -1.93
N ASP A 87 -18.37 3.84 -1.73
CA ASP A 87 -19.61 4.28 -1.09
C ASP A 87 -20.81 4.35 -2.06
N LEU A 88 -20.57 4.17 -3.36
CA LEU A 88 -21.56 4.28 -4.42
C LEU A 88 -22.60 3.15 -4.42
N PRO A 89 -23.83 3.41 -4.91
CA PRO A 89 -24.81 2.38 -5.19
C PRO A 89 -24.37 1.48 -6.35
N ILE A 90 -24.54 0.16 -6.16
CA ILE A 90 -24.26 -0.85 -7.19
C ILE A 90 -25.58 -1.45 -7.69
N LEU A 91 -25.81 -1.38 -9.01
CA LEU A 91 -26.82 -2.16 -9.71
C LEU A 91 -26.16 -3.37 -10.35
N LEU A 92 -26.49 -4.57 -9.86
CA LEU A 92 -25.94 -5.84 -10.38
C LEU A 92 -26.66 -6.27 -11.68
N ASP A 93 -25.92 -6.78 -12.66
CA ASP A 93 -26.44 -7.70 -13.68
C ASP A 93 -26.72 -9.07 -13.05
N GLY A 94 -27.98 -9.31 -12.67
CA GLY A 94 -28.43 -10.52 -11.98
C GLY A 94 -28.80 -11.66 -12.92
N ASP A 95 -28.41 -11.60 -14.20
CA ASP A 95 -28.75 -12.59 -15.21
C ASP A 95 -30.26 -12.85 -15.23
N THR A 96 -30.70 -14.11 -15.11
CA THR A 96 -32.13 -14.47 -15.04
C THR A 96 -32.63 -14.66 -13.60
N GLY A 97 -31.87 -14.20 -12.59
CA GLY A 97 -32.12 -14.45 -11.17
C GLY A 97 -31.58 -15.79 -10.66
N TYR A 98 -30.64 -16.41 -11.39
CA TYR A 98 -29.94 -17.66 -11.05
C TYR A 98 -30.87 -18.86 -10.76
N GLY A 99 -32.03 -18.91 -11.40
CA GLY A 99 -32.99 -20.01 -11.31
C GLY A 99 -34.45 -19.56 -11.38
N ASN A 100 -35.27 -20.07 -10.47
CA ASN A 100 -36.68 -19.71 -10.36
C ASN A 100 -36.92 -18.62 -9.30
N PHE A 101 -38.18 -18.31 -9.01
CA PHE A 101 -38.57 -17.29 -8.03
C PHE A 101 -37.94 -17.51 -6.64
N ASN A 102 -37.72 -18.76 -6.22
CA ASN A 102 -37.13 -19.10 -4.93
C ASN A 102 -35.63 -18.78 -4.89
N ASN A 103 -34.93 -18.94 -6.00
CA ASN A 103 -33.55 -18.48 -6.17
C ASN A 103 -33.50 -16.95 -6.13
N MET A 104 -34.39 -16.28 -6.88
CA MET A 104 -34.47 -14.82 -6.96
C MET A 104 -34.63 -14.17 -5.59
N ARG A 105 -35.60 -14.63 -4.77
CA ARG A 105 -35.78 -14.06 -3.41
C ARG A 105 -34.56 -14.26 -2.50
N ARG A 106 -33.83 -15.38 -2.66
CA ARG A 106 -32.61 -15.63 -1.90
C ARG A 106 -31.49 -14.70 -2.34
N LEU A 107 -31.37 -14.46 -3.65
CA LEU A 107 -30.43 -13.51 -4.23
C LEU A 107 -30.69 -12.10 -3.67
N VAL A 108 -31.92 -11.59 -3.73
CA VAL A 108 -32.27 -10.25 -3.22
C VAL A 108 -31.82 -10.07 -1.77
N ARG A 109 -32.21 -10.98 -0.88
CA ARG A 109 -31.80 -10.92 0.54
C ARG A 109 -30.29 -10.94 0.73
N LYS A 110 -29.55 -11.65 -0.13
CA LYS A 110 -28.09 -11.72 -0.05
C LYS A 110 -27.42 -10.47 -0.59
N LEU A 111 -27.97 -9.87 -1.64
CA LEU A 111 -27.51 -8.59 -2.17
C LEU A 111 -27.69 -7.45 -1.16
N GLU A 112 -28.86 -7.37 -0.51
CA GLU A 112 -29.11 -6.40 0.56
C GLU A 112 -28.15 -6.57 1.73
N GLN A 113 -27.88 -7.82 2.15
CA GLN A 113 -26.89 -8.12 3.19
C GLN A 113 -25.47 -7.66 2.85
N ARG A 114 -25.16 -7.43 1.56
CA ARG A 114 -23.87 -6.92 1.07
C ARG A 114 -23.92 -5.45 0.66
N GLY A 115 -24.99 -4.73 1.00
CA GLY A 115 -25.11 -3.31 0.68
C GLY A 115 -25.22 -3.01 -0.82
N ILE A 116 -25.68 -3.97 -1.62
CA ILE A 116 -25.97 -3.78 -3.04
C ILE A 116 -27.34 -3.11 -3.19
N ALA A 117 -27.42 -2.10 -4.06
CA ALA A 117 -28.56 -1.19 -4.14
C ALA A 117 -29.70 -1.72 -5.01
N GLY A 118 -29.39 -2.60 -5.95
CA GLY A 118 -30.38 -3.20 -6.83
C GLY A 118 -29.84 -4.33 -7.69
N VAL A 119 -30.76 -4.98 -8.39
CA VAL A 119 -30.46 -6.04 -9.35
C VAL A 119 -31.29 -5.87 -10.61
N CYS A 120 -30.64 -6.05 -11.75
CA CYS A 120 -31.25 -6.11 -13.07
C CYS A 120 -31.37 -7.57 -13.49
N ILE A 121 -32.57 -8.06 -13.75
CA ILE A 121 -32.80 -9.45 -14.24
C ILE A 121 -33.40 -9.44 -15.63
N GLU A 122 -33.05 -10.41 -16.46
CA GLU A 122 -33.49 -10.53 -17.86
C GLU A 122 -34.42 -11.73 -18.09
N ASP A 123 -35.36 -11.57 -19.03
CA ASP A 123 -36.44 -12.52 -19.30
C ASP A 123 -36.05 -13.66 -20.26
N LYS A 124 -34.80 -14.13 -20.18
CA LYS A 124 -34.33 -15.32 -20.89
C LYS A 124 -34.62 -16.61 -20.11
N VAL A 125 -34.60 -17.73 -20.81
CA VAL A 125 -34.59 -19.06 -20.19
C VAL A 125 -33.22 -19.32 -19.56
N PHE A 126 -33.19 -19.94 -18.37
CA PHE A 126 -31.96 -20.31 -17.66
C PHE A 126 -31.43 -21.69 -18.14
N PRO A 127 -30.10 -21.89 -18.27
CA PRO A 127 -29.00 -20.96 -17.99
C PRO A 127 -28.91 -19.81 -19.00
N LYS A 128 -28.35 -18.67 -18.57
CA LYS A 128 -28.21 -17.48 -19.40
C LYS A 128 -27.43 -17.79 -20.67
N THR A 129 -27.96 -17.33 -21.79
CA THR A 129 -27.27 -17.31 -23.08
C THR A 129 -26.99 -15.86 -23.46
N ASN A 130 -25.72 -15.50 -23.63
CA ASN A 130 -25.30 -14.13 -23.92
C ASN A 130 -26.01 -13.57 -25.18
N SER A 131 -26.42 -12.30 -25.12
CA SER A 131 -27.19 -11.56 -26.15
C SER A 131 -26.52 -11.45 -27.52
N PHE A 132 -25.25 -11.86 -27.67
CA PHE A 132 -24.53 -11.86 -28.94
C PHE A 132 -24.48 -13.21 -29.68
N ILE A 133 -25.10 -14.28 -29.15
CA ILE A 133 -25.10 -15.62 -29.77
C ILE A 133 -26.19 -15.69 -30.88
N GLY A 134 -25.83 -16.18 -32.08
CA GLY A 134 -26.65 -16.09 -33.30
C GLY A 134 -27.88 -17.01 -33.37
N GLY A 135 -28.97 -16.54 -34.00
CA GLY A 135 -30.23 -17.26 -34.26
C GLY A 135 -31.39 -16.28 -34.53
N GLU A 136 -32.38 -16.65 -35.35
CA GLU A 136 -33.47 -15.72 -35.76
C GLU A 136 -34.51 -15.47 -34.66
N ARG A 137 -34.83 -16.48 -33.81
CA ARG A 137 -35.72 -16.33 -32.65
C ARG A 137 -35.25 -17.16 -31.47
N GLN A 138 -34.77 -16.49 -30.42
CA GLN A 138 -34.41 -17.18 -29.17
C GLN A 138 -35.65 -17.29 -28.26
N PRO A 139 -35.88 -18.44 -27.59
CA PRO A 139 -36.96 -18.57 -26.63
C PRO A 139 -36.70 -17.67 -25.43
N LEU A 140 -37.75 -16.96 -25.01
CA LEU A 140 -37.78 -16.16 -23.79
C LEU A 140 -38.55 -16.92 -22.71
N ALA A 141 -38.37 -16.52 -21.45
CA ALA A 141 -39.21 -17.01 -20.37
C ALA A 141 -40.68 -16.63 -20.63
N ASP A 142 -41.57 -17.45 -20.08
CA ASP A 142 -42.99 -17.11 -20.03
C ASP A 142 -43.17 -15.82 -19.20
N ILE A 143 -44.10 -14.96 -19.64
CA ILE A 143 -44.30 -13.66 -18.99
C ILE A 143 -44.75 -13.82 -17.54
N ASP A 144 -45.65 -14.76 -17.26
CA ASP A 144 -46.17 -14.96 -15.91
C ASP A 144 -45.09 -15.55 -15.01
N GLU A 145 -44.24 -16.44 -15.53
CA GLU A 145 -43.07 -16.94 -14.82
C GLU A 145 -42.13 -15.79 -14.41
N PHE A 146 -41.80 -14.91 -15.35
CA PHE A 146 -40.89 -13.79 -15.10
C PHE A 146 -41.51 -12.73 -14.16
N CYS A 147 -42.80 -12.43 -14.33
CA CYS A 147 -43.56 -11.60 -13.38
C CYS A 147 -43.55 -12.19 -11.97
N GLY A 148 -43.67 -13.52 -11.85
CA GLY A 148 -43.56 -14.23 -10.57
C GLY A 148 -42.19 -14.06 -9.91
N LYS A 149 -41.09 -14.03 -10.69
CA LYS A 149 -39.73 -13.74 -10.17
C LYS A 149 -39.62 -12.31 -9.67
N ILE A 150 -40.13 -11.33 -10.43
CA ILE A 150 -40.13 -9.92 -10.04
C ILE A 150 -40.88 -9.76 -8.71
N LYS A 151 -42.13 -10.24 -8.62
CA LYS A 151 -42.94 -10.19 -7.40
C LYS A 151 -42.25 -10.84 -6.22
N ALA A 152 -41.73 -12.06 -6.39
CA ALA A 152 -41.02 -12.76 -5.31
C ALA A 152 -39.77 -12.01 -4.84
N GLY A 153 -39.07 -11.32 -5.75
CA GLY A 153 -37.98 -10.42 -5.42
C GLY A 153 -38.45 -9.24 -4.59
N LYS A 154 -39.48 -8.51 -5.05
CA LYS A 154 -40.10 -7.37 -4.34
C LYS A 154 -40.61 -7.75 -2.95
N ASP A 155 -41.35 -8.85 -2.84
CA ASP A 155 -41.91 -9.36 -1.58
C ASP A 155 -40.84 -9.77 -0.54
N SER A 156 -39.58 -9.93 -0.97
CA SER A 156 -38.49 -10.43 -0.14
C SER A 156 -37.47 -9.38 0.27
N GLN A 157 -37.65 -8.14 -0.18
CA GLN A 157 -36.82 -6.99 0.18
C GLN A 157 -36.95 -6.67 1.68
N ALA A 158 -35.84 -6.30 2.30
CA ALA A 158 -35.81 -5.73 3.64
C ALA A 158 -35.75 -4.19 3.60
N ASP A 159 -35.20 -3.62 2.53
CA ASP A 159 -35.19 -2.18 2.24
C ASP A 159 -36.14 -1.90 1.06
N ASP A 160 -37.22 -1.14 1.31
CA ASP A 160 -38.22 -0.78 0.29
C ASP A 160 -37.61 0.00 -0.89
N ASP A 161 -36.46 0.64 -0.69
CA ASP A 161 -35.76 1.36 -1.77
C ASP A 161 -34.95 0.43 -2.69
N PHE A 162 -34.68 -0.84 -2.30
CA PHE A 162 -33.94 -1.77 -3.14
C PHE A 162 -34.62 -1.94 -4.50
N SER A 163 -33.85 -1.75 -5.56
CA SER A 163 -34.40 -1.66 -6.92
C SER A 163 -34.30 -2.97 -7.69
N ILE A 164 -35.41 -3.43 -8.26
CA ILE A 164 -35.44 -4.53 -9.24
C ILE A 164 -35.72 -3.93 -10.62
N VAL A 165 -34.73 -3.99 -11.50
CA VAL A 165 -34.84 -3.57 -12.90
C VAL A 165 -35.15 -4.78 -13.76
N ALA A 166 -36.20 -4.70 -14.58
CA ALA A 166 -36.57 -5.78 -15.49
C ALA A 166 -36.02 -5.50 -16.89
N ARG A 167 -35.09 -6.34 -17.34
CA ARG A 167 -34.48 -6.28 -18.67
C ARG A 167 -35.29 -7.08 -19.67
N VAL A 168 -35.76 -6.40 -20.71
CA VAL A 168 -36.57 -6.96 -21.78
C VAL A 168 -35.68 -7.32 -22.96
N GLU A 169 -35.55 -8.61 -23.25
CA GLU A 169 -34.70 -9.13 -24.35
C GLU A 169 -35.47 -9.39 -25.65
N ALA A 170 -36.75 -8.99 -25.75
CA ALA A 170 -37.60 -9.23 -26.93
C ALA A 170 -37.01 -8.74 -28.27
N LEU A 171 -36.43 -7.53 -28.29
CA LEU A 171 -35.78 -6.98 -29.49
C LEU A 171 -34.49 -7.76 -29.84
N ILE A 172 -33.70 -8.12 -28.83
CA ILE A 172 -32.49 -8.95 -28.99
C ILE A 172 -32.85 -10.31 -29.59
N ALA A 173 -33.90 -10.93 -29.06
CA ALA A 173 -34.38 -12.26 -29.45
C ALA A 173 -35.23 -12.28 -30.72
N GLY A 174 -35.49 -11.13 -31.37
CA GLY A 174 -36.14 -11.07 -32.69
C GLY A 174 -37.68 -11.13 -32.66
N TRP A 175 -38.32 -10.81 -31.53
CA TRP A 175 -39.78 -10.85 -31.39
C TRP A 175 -40.46 -9.54 -31.82
N GLY A 176 -39.74 -8.42 -31.85
CA GLY A 176 -40.24 -7.12 -32.31
C GLY A 176 -40.78 -6.21 -31.20
N MET A 177 -41.23 -5.00 -31.60
CA MET A 177 -41.59 -3.91 -30.69
C MET A 177 -42.84 -4.19 -29.85
N GLU A 178 -43.89 -4.75 -30.47
CA GLU A 178 -45.16 -5.04 -29.78
C GLU A 178 -44.95 -6.02 -28.61
N GLU A 179 -44.18 -7.08 -28.83
CA GLU A 179 -43.85 -8.05 -27.77
C GLU A 179 -42.96 -7.42 -26.68
N ALA A 180 -42.03 -6.54 -27.06
CA ALA A 180 -41.20 -5.82 -26.09
C ALA A 180 -42.04 -4.94 -25.16
N LEU A 181 -43.01 -4.19 -25.72
CA LEU A 181 -43.92 -3.34 -24.94
C LEU A 181 -44.88 -4.15 -24.08
N ARG A 182 -45.39 -5.28 -24.59
CA ARG A 182 -46.26 -6.20 -23.84
C ARG A 182 -45.54 -6.77 -22.61
N ARG A 183 -44.29 -7.19 -22.77
CA ARG A 183 -43.42 -7.68 -21.70
C ARG A 183 -43.10 -6.59 -20.68
N ALA A 184 -42.66 -5.43 -21.16
CA ALA A 184 -42.35 -4.29 -20.30
C ALA A 184 -43.54 -3.88 -19.43
N GLU A 185 -44.75 -3.83 -20.00
CA GLU A 185 -45.97 -3.51 -19.26
C GLU A 185 -46.25 -4.55 -18.18
N ALA A 186 -46.20 -5.84 -18.52
CA ALA A 186 -46.41 -6.91 -17.55
C ALA A 186 -45.40 -6.84 -16.40
N TYR A 187 -44.13 -6.56 -16.71
CA TYR A 187 -43.05 -6.50 -15.72
C TYR A 187 -43.19 -5.27 -14.81
N HIS A 188 -43.59 -4.12 -15.37
CA HIS A 188 -43.92 -2.93 -14.62
C HIS A 188 -45.09 -3.18 -13.66
N GLN A 189 -46.20 -3.79 -14.14
CA GLN A 189 -47.35 -4.15 -13.30
C GLN A 189 -47.00 -5.21 -12.24
N ALA A 190 -45.98 -6.03 -12.48
CA ALA A 190 -45.46 -6.98 -11.50
C ALA A 190 -44.61 -6.33 -10.39
N GLY A 191 -44.31 -5.02 -10.50
CA GLY A 191 -43.57 -4.26 -9.50
C GLY A 191 -42.11 -3.97 -9.86
N ALA A 192 -41.71 -4.13 -11.14
CA ALA A 192 -40.41 -3.69 -11.58
C ALA A 192 -40.26 -2.17 -11.43
N ASP A 193 -39.13 -1.76 -10.88
CA ASP A 193 -38.84 -0.39 -10.49
C ASP A 193 -38.37 0.47 -11.66
N ALA A 194 -37.82 -0.19 -12.69
CA ALA A 194 -37.47 0.38 -13.99
C ALA A 194 -37.47 -0.74 -15.04
N ILE A 195 -37.57 -0.37 -16.31
CA ILE A 195 -37.41 -1.29 -17.44
C ILE A 195 -36.08 -1.00 -18.13
N LEU A 196 -35.27 -2.04 -18.33
CA LEU A 196 -34.11 -1.98 -19.21
C LEU A 196 -34.52 -2.52 -20.58
N ILE A 197 -34.56 -1.64 -21.59
CA ILE A 197 -34.78 -2.05 -22.97
C ILE A 197 -33.44 -2.18 -23.69
N HIS A 198 -33.21 -3.33 -24.32
CA HIS A 198 -31.96 -3.61 -25.01
C HIS A 198 -32.15 -3.85 -26.52
N SER A 199 -31.20 -3.39 -27.32
CA SER A 199 -31.16 -3.60 -28.78
C SER A 199 -29.75 -3.96 -29.20
N LYS A 200 -29.65 -4.83 -30.22
CA LYS A 200 -28.40 -5.26 -30.84
C LYS A 200 -28.03 -4.44 -32.08
N LEU A 201 -28.89 -3.51 -32.49
CA LEU A 201 -28.65 -2.65 -33.65
C LEU A 201 -27.55 -1.63 -33.37
N LYS A 202 -26.94 -1.12 -34.46
CA LYS A 202 -25.92 -0.07 -34.38
C LYS A 202 -26.50 1.34 -34.24
N ARG A 203 -27.83 1.47 -34.26
CA ARG A 203 -28.57 2.73 -34.17
C ARG A 203 -29.60 2.65 -33.07
N ALA A 204 -29.91 3.77 -32.44
CA ALA A 204 -30.84 3.86 -31.33
C ALA A 204 -32.33 3.96 -31.75
N ASP A 205 -32.67 3.76 -33.03
CA ASP A 205 -34.03 4.01 -33.56
C ASP A 205 -35.09 3.16 -32.81
N GLU A 206 -34.81 1.87 -32.54
CA GLU A 206 -35.69 1.00 -31.74
C GLU A 206 -35.84 1.50 -30.30
N ILE A 207 -34.77 2.02 -29.69
CA ILE A 207 -34.78 2.51 -28.31
C ILE A 207 -35.64 3.77 -28.21
N VAL A 208 -35.49 4.70 -29.15
CA VAL A 208 -36.28 5.94 -29.21
C VAL A 208 -37.75 5.62 -29.50
N GLN A 209 -38.02 4.68 -30.41
CA GLN A 209 -39.38 4.21 -30.67
C GLN A 209 -40.01 3.60 -29.42
N PHE A 210 -39.29 2.69 -28.75
CA PHE A 210 -39.75 2.07 -27.52
C PHE A 210 -40.06 3.11 -26.45
N ALA A 211 -39.17 4.08 -26.23
CA ALA A 211 -39.35 5.12 -25.22
C ALA A 211 -40.62 5.97 -25.49
N ARG A 212 -40.84 6.34 -26.75
CA ARG A 212 -42.05 7.06 -27.17
C ARG A 212 -43.33 6.26 -26.91
N GLU A 213 -43.36 4.98 -27.29
CA GLU A 213 -44.53 4.10 -27.09
C GLU A 213 -44.71 3.67 -25.62
N TRP A 214 -43.63 3.64 -24.85
CA TRP A 214 -43.65 3.40 -23.41
C TRP A 214 -44.36 4.52 -22.66
N GLY A 215 -44.28 5.76 -23.14
CA GLY A 215 -45.07 6.87 -22.60
C GLY A 215 -44.76 7.19 -21.14
N ASN A 216 -43.51 7.01 -20.72
CA ASN A 216 -43.01 7.33 -19.38
C ASN A 216 -43.78 6.65 -18.22
N ARG A 217 -44.28 5.42 -18.42
CA ARG A 217 -44.99 4.63 -17.38
C ARG A 217 -44.10 4.32 -16.17
N CYS A 218 -42.82 4.05 -16.40
CA CYS A 218 -41.78 3.97 -15.37
C CYS A 218 -40.40 4.27 -16.00
N PRO A 219 -39.35 4.48 -15.18
CA PRO A 219 -38.02 4.80 -15.66
C PRO A 219 -37.47 3.80 -16.67
N LEU A 220 -36.80 4.32 -17.71
CA LEU A 220 -36.12 3.53 -18.73
C LEU A 220 -34.62 3.55 -18.56
N VAL A 221 -34.04 2.35 -18.59
CA VAL A 221 -32.61 2.09 -18.55
C VAL A 221 -32.14 1.59 -19.91
N ILE A 222 -30.99 2.05 -20.39
CA ILE A 222 -30.41 1.61 -21.67
C ILE A 222 -28.93 1.28 -21.56
N VAL A 223 -28.44 0.49 -22.53
CA VAL A 223 -27.04 0.05 -22.62
C VAL A 223 -26.52 0.32 -24.05
N PRO A 224 -25.97 1.51 -24.34
CA PRO A 224 -25.61 1.96 -25.69
C PRO A 224 -24.31 1.39 -26.25
N THR A 225 -23.87 0.20 -25.83
CA THR A 225 -22.60 -0.42 -26.27
C THR A 225 -22.53 -0.61 -27.79
N LYS A 226 -23.64 -0.96 -28.47
CA LYS A 226 -23.67 -1.17 -29.93
C LYS A 226 -24.02 0.08 -30.73
N TYR A 227 -24.74 1.02 -30.13
CA TYR A 227 -25.19 2.27 -30.74
C TYR A 227 -24.51 3.49 -30.10
N TYR A 228 -23.24 3.32 -29.71
CA TYR A 228 -22.40 4.29 -28.99
C TYR A 228 -22.19 5.61 -29.73
N SER A 229 -22.39 5.63 -31.06
CA SER A 229 -22.26 6.84 -31.87
C SER A 229 -23.50 7.74 -31.80
N THR A 230 -24.56 7.31 -31.13
CA THR A 230 -25.75 8.13 -30.90
C THR A 230 -25.42 9.21 -29.87
N PRO A 231 -25.62 10.52 -30.16
CA PRO A 231 -25.40 11.58 -29.18
C PRO A 231 -26.25 11.39 -27.93
N THR A 232 -25.66 11.62 -26.75
CA THR A 232 -26.36 11.44 -25.46
C THR A 232 -27.61 12.31 -25.32
N ASP A 233 -27.64 13.48 -25.96
CA ASP A 233 -28.82 14.36 -25.95
C ASP A 233 -30.07 13.70 -26.54
N VAL A 234 -29.90 12.78 -27.50
CA VAL A 234 -31.01 11.99 -28.04
C VAL A 234 -31.67 11.15 -26.93
N PHE A 235 -30.88 10.62 -26.00
CA PHE A 235 -31.41 9.86 -24.87
C PHE A 235 -32.12 10.76 -23.85
N ARG A 236 -31.60 11.98 -23.64
CA ARG A 236 -32.26 12.99 -22.79
C ARG A 236 -33.62 13.39 -23.37
N GLU A 237 -33.67 13.70 -24.67
CA GLU A 237 -34.88 14.06 -25.39
C GLU A 237 -35.91 12.91 -25.44
N ALA A 238 -35.44 11.66 -25.50
CA ALA A 238 -36.29 10.48 -25.47
C ALA A 238 -36.82 10.14 -24.06
N GLY A 239 -36.46 10.88 -23.01
CA GLY A 239 -36.90 10.64 -21.64
C GLY A 239 -36.30 9.37 -21.02
N ILE A 240 -35.08 8.99 -21.44
CA ILE A 240 -34.33 7.91 -20.80
C ILE A 240 -33.86 8.39 -19.43
N SER A 241 -34.04 7.55 -18.41
CA SER A 241 -33.67 7.86 -17.03
C SER A 241 -32.20 7.56 -16.75
N LEU A 242 -31.71 6.39 -17.21
CA LEU A 242 -30.38 5.92 -16.85
C LEU A 242 -29.66 5.24 -18.01
N VAL A 243 -28.40 5.61 -18.21
CA VAL A 243 -27.48 4.99 -19.18
C VAL A 243 -26.41 4.17 -18.46
N ILE A 244 -26.16 2.96 -18.96
CA ILE A 244 -25.11 2.06 -18.45
C ILE A 244 -23.95 1.96 -19.44
N TRP A 245 -22.76 2.30 -19.00
CA TRP A 245 -21.51 2.09 -19.75
C TRP A 245 -20.92 0.71 -19.45
N ALA A 246 -21.47 -0.34 -20.07
CA ALA A 246 -21.46 -1.69 -19.50
C ALA A 246 -20.16 -2.51 -19.43
N ASN A 247 -19.07 -2.17 -20.14
CA ASN A 247 -17.88 -3.06 -20.19
C ASN A 247 -16.56 -2.37 -20.61
N HIS A 248 -16.49 -1.04 -20.48
CA HIS A 248 -15.42 -0.26 -21.08
C HIS A 248 -14.12 -0.32 -20.27
N LEU A 249 -14.16 -0.43 -18.93
CA LEU A 249 -12.96 -0.59 -18.10
C LEU A 249 -12.30 -1.94 -18.36
N MET A 250 -13.08 -3.03 -18.40
CA MET A 250 -12.53 -4.37 -18.73
C MET A 250 -11.87 -4.39 -20.12
N ARG A 251 -12.49 -3.74 -21.13
CA ARG A 251 -11.92 -3.64 -22.48
C ARG A 251 -10.63 -2.82 -22.48
N ALA A 252 -10.60 -1.68 -21.78
CA ALA A 252 -9.41 -0.84 -21.67
C ALA A 252 -8.27 -1.59 -20.96
N ALA A 253 -8.56 -2.22 -19.82
CA ALA A 253 -7.60 -3.03 -19.07
C ALA A 253 -7.04 -4.17 -19.92
N THR A 254 -7.90 -4.89 -20.64
CA THR A 254 -7.47 -5.98 -21.54
C THR A 254 -6.49 -5.46 -22.61
N SER A 255 -6.80 -4.35 -23.28
CA SER A 255 -5.90 -3.77 -24.28
C SER A 255 -4.56 -3.33 -23.69
N ALA A 256 -4.57 -2.70 -22.51
CA ALA A 256 -3.34 -2.26 -21.83
C ALA A 256 -2.49 -3.47 -21.38
N MET A 257 -3.10 -4.45 -20.71
CA MET A 257 -2.41 -5.67 -20.26
C MET A 257 -1.79 -6.44 -21.42
N GLN A 258 -2.52 -6.62 -22.53
CA GLN A 258 -2.00 -7.28 -23.72
C GLN A 258 -0.80 -6.53 -24.33
N SER A 259 -0.90 -5.20 -24.42
CA SER A 259 0.17 -4.37 -24.96
C SER A 259 1.43 -4.43 -24.09
N VAL A 260 1.29 -4.26 -22.78
CA VAL A 260 2.42 -4.26 -21.83
C VAL A 260 3.09 -5.62 -21.78
N ALA A 261 2.33 -6.72 -21.67
CA ALA A 261 2.88 -8.07 -21.66
C ALA A 261 3.67 -8.39 -22.94
N ALA A 262 3.15 -8.00 -24.11
CA ALA A 262 3.83 -8.22 -25.39
C ALA A 262 5.10 -7.36 -25.55
N ASP A 263 5.15 -6.16 -24.98
CA ASP A 263 6.33 -5.29 -25.02
C ASP A 263 7.45 -5.85 -24.12
N ILE A 264 7.12 -6.13 -22.85
CA ILE A 264 8.07 -6.70 -21.88
C ILE A 264 8.61 -8.04 -22.38
N TYR A 265 7.76 -8.92 -22.92
CA TYR A 265 8.21 -10.21 -23.43
C TYR A 265 9.19 -10.07 -24.60
N ARG A 266 8.92 -9.17 -25.55
CA ARG A 266 9.78 -8.98 -26.74
C ARG A 266 11.12 -8.33 -26.40
N ASN A 267 11.12 -7.38 -25.47
CA ASN A 267 12.29 -6.55 -25.19
C ASN A 267 13.04 -6.95 -23.91
N GLN A 268 12.47 -7.84 -23.09
CA GLN A 268 13.02 -8.32 -21.81
C GLN A 268 13.47 -7.17 -20.88
N THR A 269 12.75 -6.05 -20.91
CA THR A 269 13.03 -4.85 -20.12
C THR A 269 11.73 -4.11 -19.78
N LEU A 270 11.76 -3.34 -18.69
CA LEU A 270 10.64 -2.50 -18.25
C LEU A 270 10.76 -1.04 -18.73
N ILE A 271 11.93 -0.63 -19.26
CA ILE A 271 12.23 0.77 -19.61
C ILE A 271 11.18 1.38 -20.54
N ASN A 272 10.64 0.62 -21.49
CA ASN A 272 9.68 1.11 -22.49
C ASN A 272 8.23 1.22 -21.96
N VAL A 273 7.96 0.68 -20.78
CA VAL A 273 6.60 0.60 -20.21
C VAL A 273 6.43 1.41 -18.93
N GLU A 274 7.50 1.67 -18.18
CA GLU A 274 7.44 2.28 -16.84
C GLU A 274 6.68 3.61 -16.83
N ASP A 275 6.97 4.51 -17.78
CA ASP A 275 6.32 5.84 -17.87
C ASP A 275 4.88 5.79 -18.41
N ARG A 276 4.34 4.61 -18.71
CA ARG A 276 3.03 4.40 -19.35
C ARG A 276 2.04 3.65 -18.48
N VAL A 277 2.45 3.24 -17.29
CA VAL A 277 1.61 2.51 -16.33
C VAL A 277 1.46 3.31 -15.04
N ALA A 278 0.48 2.93 -14.22
CA ALA A 278 0.37 3.51 -12.88
C ALA A 278 1.62 3.16 -12.06
N THR A 279 2.09 4.12 -11.26
CA THR A 279 3.17 3.88 -10.31
C THR A 279 2.70 2.92 -9.22
N VAL A 280 3.64 2.29 -8.53
CA VAL A 280 3.32 1.46 -7.37
C VAL A 280 2.63 2.28 -6.26
N ASP A 281 3.06 3.53 -6.06
CA ASP A 281 2.46 4.44 -5.08
C ASP A 281 0.98 4.73 -5.40
N GLU A 282 0.61 4.82 -6.68
CA GLU A 282 -0.79 4.99 -7.07
C GLU A 282 -1.63 3.74 -6.72
N ILE A 283 -1.06 2.54 -6.81
CA ILE A 283 -1.72 1.32 -6.35
C ILE A 283 -1.91 1.34 -4.83
N PHE A 284 -0.90 1.77 -4.07
CA PHE A 284 -1.03 1.91 -2.61
C PHE A 284 -2.07 2.95 -2.20
N ARG A 285 -2.14 4.09 -2.91
CA ARG A 285 -3.20 5.09 -2.71
C ARG A 285 -4.58 4.50 -2.96
N LEU A 286 -4.75 3.75 -4.05
CA LEU A 286 -6.01 3.05 -4.34
C LEU A 286 -6.34 1.93 -3.34
N GLN A 287 -5.40 1.49 -2.50
CA GLN A 287 -5.62 0.53 -1.43
C GLN A 287 -5.86 1.18 -0.05
N ASP A 288 -5.90 2.51 0.04
CA ASP A 288 -5.92 3.28 1.30
C ASP A 288 -4.76 2.92 2.25
N ALA A 289 -3.55 2.68 1.71
CA ALA A 289 -2.38 2.36 2.53
C ALA A 289 -2.08 3.44 3.61
N ASP A 290 -2.39 4.71 3.32
CA ASP A 290 -2.25 5.81 4.29
C ASP A 290 -3.19 5.66 5.50
N GLU A 291 -4.39 5.10 5.32
CA GLU A 291 -5.31 4.80 6.43
C GLU A 291 -4.72 3.71 7.32
N TYR A 292 -4.18 2.65 6.72
CA TYR A 292 -3.50 1.59 7.44
C TYR A 292 -2.32 2.12 8.27
N THR A 293 -1.46 2.96 7.70
CA THR A 293 -0.34 3.59 8.44
C THR A 293 -0.84 4.45 9.61
N GLN A 294 -1.91 5.23 9.41
CA GLN A 294 -2.52 6.01 10.50
C GLN A 294 -3.12 5.11 11.59
N ALA A 295 -3.70 3.97 11.21
CA ALA A 295 -4.22 2.98 12.14
C ALA A 295 -3.10 2.31 12.94
N GLU A 296 -1.97 1.98 12.32
CA GLU A 296 -0.77 1.47 13.01
C GLU A 296 -0.29 2.47 14.06
N ASP A 297 -0.11 3.74 13.69
CA ASP A 297 0.31 4.79 14.63
C ASP A 297 -0.65 4.92 15.81
N ARG A 298 -1.96 4.78 15.57
CA ARG A 298 -2.99 4.89 16.60
C ARG A 298 -3.05 3.69 17.53
N TYR A 299 -3.13 2.49 16.97
CA TYR A 299 -3.48 1.27 17.70
C TYR A 299 -2.26 0.45 18.15
N LEU A 300 -1.10 0.64 17.51
CA LEU A 300 0.16 0.00 17.91
C LEU A 300 1.04 0.91 18.78
N SER A 301 0.57 2.11 19.13
CA SER A 301 1.26 3.07 20.00
C SER A 301 1.66 2.53 21.38
N ALA A 302 1.03 1.46 21.87
CA ALA A 302 1.43 0.77 23.10
C ALA A 302 2.75 -0.02 22.98
N ALA A 303 3.27 -0.24 21.77
CA ALA A 303 4.59 -0.83 21.52
C ALA A 303 5.72 0.23 21.42
N ASN A 304 5.38 1.52 21.50
CA ASN A 304 6.34 2.64 21.47
C ASN A 304 6.75 3.06 22.89
N ALA A 305 7.55 2.22 23.56
CA ALA A 305 8.39 2.75 24.64
C ALA A 305 9.28 3.87 24.04
N PRO A 306 9.55 4.98 24.76
CA PRO A 306 10.39 6.06 24.23
C PRO A 306 11.78 5.53 23.86
N ARG A 307 12.04 5.46 22.55
CA ARG A 307 13.31 5.01 21.99
C ARG A 307 14.25 6.20 21.85
N SER A 308 15.47 6.04 22.35
CA SER A 308 16.50 7.07 22.27
C SER A 308 17.66 6.62 21.37
N ALA A 309 18.33 7.58 20.73
CA ALA A 309 19.56 7.31 19.98
C ALA A 309 20.70 8.15 20.56
N ILE A 310 21.87 7.55 20.73
CA ILE A 310 23.09 8.24 21.13
C ILE A 310 24.08 8.15 19.98
N VAL A 311 24.50 9.31 19.47
CA VAL A 311 25.45 9.42 18.35
C VAL A 311 26.78 9.95 18.86
N LEU A 312 27.84 9.14 18.76
CA LEU A 312 29.20 9.53 19.13
C LEU A 312 29.87 10.26 17.96
N ALA A 313 30.02 11.57 18.08
CA ALA A 313 30.48 12.46 17.00
C ALA A 313 31.64 13.38 17.42
N ALA A 314 32.44 12.96 18.41
CA ALA A 314 33.47 13.80 19.02
C ALA A 314 34.77 13.91 18.21
N SER A 315 34.99 12.99 17.26
CA SER A 315 36.23 12.88 16.49
C SER A 315 36.31 13.88 15.32
N ARG A 316 37.53 14.38 15.06
CA ARG A 316 37.86 15.12 13.83
C ARG A 316 37.93 14.23 12.59
N GLY A 317 38.22 12.94 12.76
CA GLY A 317 38.61 12.04 11.67
C GLY A 317 40.09 12.19 11.29
N LYS A 318 40.76 11.06 11.01
CA LYS A 318 42.16 11.03 10.56
C LYS A 318 42.19 11.21 9.04
N ASN A 319 43.13 11.99 8.49
CA ASN A 319 43.27 12.22 7.04
C ASN A 319 42.09 12.98 6.37
N LEU A 320 41.30 13.70 7.16
CA LEU A 320 40.18 14.54 6.71
C LEU A 320 40.40 16.02 7.05
N GLU A 321 41.62 16.42 7.41
CA GLU A 321 41.94 17.75 7.95
C GLU A 321 41.60 18.87 6.96
N SER A 322 41.73 18.60 5.66
CA SER A 322 41.43 19.53 4.56
C SER A 322 39.95 19.85 4.43
N VAL A 323 39.05 18.97 4.89
CA VAL A 323 37.59 19.13 4.79
C VAL A 323 36.93 19.35 6.16
N THR A 324 37.69 19.25 7.25
CA THR A 324 37.23 19.42 8.64
C THR A 324 37.91 20.60 9.34
N THR A 325 38.27 21.66 8.63
CA THR A 325 38.94 22.83 9.24
C THR A 325 37.97 23.68 10.07
N ASP A 326 36.76 23.88 9.55
CA ASP A 326 35.70 24.73 10.09
C ASP A 326 34.54 23.94 10.71
N ARG A 327 34.55 22.60 10.59
CA ARG A 327 33.45 21.73 10.99
C ARG A 327 33.91 20.33 11.42
N PRO A 328 33.13 19.62 12.25
CA PRO A 328 33.38 18.21 12.55
C PRO A 328 33.05 17.29 11.39
N LYS A 329 33.58 16.06 11.45
CA LYS A 329 33.34 15.00 10.44
C LYS A 329 31.84 14.74 10.20
N VAL A 330 31.03 14.75 11.26
CA VAL A 330 29.58 14.53 11.20
C VAL A 330 28.83 15.62 10.41
N MET A 331 29.46 16.78 10.17
CA MET A 331 28.87 17.89 9.43
C MET A 331 29.40 17.98 7.98
N LEU A 332 30.16 16.98 7.53
CA LEU A 332 30.57 16.88 6.13
C LEU A 332 29.34 16.65 5.23
N PRO A 333 29.21 17.40 4.12
CA PRO A 333 28.07 17.27 3.21
C PRO A 333 28.23 16.04 2.32
N VAL A 334 27.31 15.08 2.42
CA VAL A 334 27.21 13.93 1.55
C VAL A 334 25.93 14.06 0.73
N ALA A 335 26.06 14.13 -0.60
CA ALA A 335 24.99 14.47 -1.53
C ALA A 335 24.22 15.76 -1.12
N GLY A 336 24.97 16.80 -0.72
CA GLY A 336 24.39 18.10 -0.33
C GLY A 336 23.81 18.17 1.09
N LYS A 337 23.82 17.07 1.83
CA LYS A 337 23.22 16.98 3.18
C LYS A 337 24.26 16.52 4.22
N PRO A 338 24.35 17.15 5.41
CA PRO A 338 25.29 16.73 6.45
C PRO A 338 25.09 15.27 6.87
N LEU A 339 26.18 14.53 7.13
CA LEU A 339 26.12 13.14 7.64
C LEU A 339 25.22 12.99 8.86
N LEU A 340 25.30 13.92 9.82
CA LEU A 340 24.45 13.94 10.99
C LEU A 340 22.97 13.93 10.64
N ARG A 341 22.58 14.69 9.61
CA ARG A 341 21.18 14.77 9.20
C ARG A 341 20.71 13.46 8.57
N TRP A 342 21.57 12.74 7.85
CA TRP A 342 21.27 11.39 7.38
C TRP A 342 20.99 10.42 8.53
N LEU A 343 21.82 10.45 9.58
CA LEU A 343 21.62 9.64 10.79
C LEU A 343 20.32 10.00 11.53
N VAL A 344 20.10 11.29 11.77
CA VAL A 344 18.89 11.79 12.46
C VAL A 344 17.62 11.38 11.71
N ASP A 345 17.58 11.53 10.38
CA ASP A 345 16.43 11.11 9.60
C ASP A 345 16.26 9.58 9.59
N GLY A 346 17.37 8.82 9.61
CA GLY A 346 17.36 7.37 9.77
C GLY A 346 16.70 6.93 11.08
N PHE A 347 17.07 7.56 12.20
CA PHE A 347 16.50 7.30 13.52
C PHE A 347 15.04 7.74 13.63
N LYS A 348 14.69 8.93 13.13
CA LYS A 348 13.31 9.43 13.17
C LYS A 348 12.35 8.57 12.37
N LYS A 349 12.78 7.99 11.24
CA LYS A 349 12.00 7.00 10.48
C LYS A 349 11.66 5.75 11.29
N GLN A 350 12.37 5.48 12.38
CA GLN A 350 12.13 4.35 13.29
C GLN A 350 11.52 4.81 14.64
N ASN A 351 10.89 5.98 14.66
CA ASN A 351 10.26 6.61 15.84
C ASN A 351 11.22 6.90 17.00
N MET A 352 12.52 7.01 16.72
CA MET A 352 13.54 7.39 17.70
C MET A 352 13.69 8.92 17.69
N ASN A 353 12.90 9.59 18.52
CA ASN A 353 12.82 11.05 18.55
C ASN A 353 13.73 11.70 19.60
N ASP A 354 14.14 10.95 20.63
CA ASP A 354 15.10 11.42 21.63
C ASP A 354 16.53 11.11 21.18
N ILE A 355 17.11 12.00 20.39
CA ILE A 355 18.44 11.81 19.79
C ILE A 355 19.44 12.71 20.49
N THR A 356 20.41 12.11 21.16
CA THR A 356 21.53 12.81 21.80
C THR A 356 22.82 12.63 21.00
N VAL A 357 23.46 13.72 20.60
CA VAL A 357 24.74 13.73 19.87
C VAL A 357 25.83 14.18 20.83
N VAL A 358 26.93 13.42 20.90
CA VAL A 358 28.12 13.79 21.67
C VAL A 358 29.16 14.39 20.73
N GLY A 359 29.27 15.72 20.72
CA GLY A 359 30.27 16.47 19.98
C GLY A 359 31.57 16.66 20.75
N GLY A 360 32.63 17.03 20.04
CA GLY A 360 33.96 17.29 20.60
C GLY A 360 34.69 18.31 19.74
N TYR A 361 35.41 17.85 18.72
CA TYR A 361 36.07 18.74 17.77
C TYR A 361 35.04 19.63 17.05
N ARG A 362 35.20 20.96 17.12
CA ARG A 362 34.30 21.94 16.46
C ARG A 362 32.81 21.70 16.77
N ALA A 363 32.48 21.33 18.01
CA ALA A 363 31.09 21.06 18.40
C ALA A 363 30.15 22.26 18.19
N ASP A 364 30.70 23.48 18.17
CA ASP A 364 29.99 24.73 17.85
C ASP A 364 29.41 24.78 16.43
N ALA A 365 29.95 24.00 15.49
CA ALA A 365 29.46 23.92 14.12
C ALA A 365 28.40 22.81 13.91
N ILE A 366 27.98 22.11 14.96
CA ILE A 366 26.95 21.07 14.88
C ILE A 366 25.57 21.73 14.89
N ASP A 367 24.75 21.41 13.89
CA ASP A 367 23.35 21.82 13.85
C ASP A 367 22.55 21.05 14.91
N THR A 368 21.95 21.78 15.85
CA THR A 368 21.19 21.22 16.97
C THR A 368 19.71 21.03 16.67
N ALA A 369 19.25 21.31 15.45
CA ALA A 369 17.85 21.19 15.07
C ALA A 369 17.33 19.75 15.23
N GLY A 370 16.52 19.53 16.28
CA GLY A 370 15.88 18.24 16.55
C GLY A 370 16.78 17.19 17.17
N ILE A 371 17.85 17.61 17.86
CA ILE A 371 18.75 16.78 18.68
C ILE A 371 19.10 17.47 20.01
N THR A 372 19.58 16.70 20.97
CA THR A 372 20.26 17.19 22.18
C THR A 372 21.77 17.10 21.98
N LEU A 373 22.51 18.19 22.16
CA LEU A 373 23.97 18.19 22.01
C LEU A 373 24.66 18.13 23.38
N ALA A 374 25.53 17.13 23.58
CA ALA A 374 26.47 17.05 24.70
C ALA A 374 27.90 17.24 24.19
N ILE A 375 28.77 17.84 25.01
CA ILE A 375 30.14 18.16 24.61
C ILE A 375 31.15 17.37 25.48
N ASN A 376 32.07 16.69 24.80
CA ASN A 376 33.30 16.18 25.38
C ASN A 376 34.46 17.16 25.08
N GLU A 377 34.76 18.04 26.02
CA GLU A 377 35.86 19.00 25.89
C GLU A 377 37.23 18.31 25.80
N ARG A 378 37.35 17.12 26.41
CA ARG A 378 38.58 16.31 26.43
C ARG A 378 38.71 15.37 25.24
N HIS A 379 37.91 15.53 24.19
CA HIS A 379 37.89 14.63 23.01
C HIS A 379 39.26 14.38 22.36
N ALA A 380 40.22 15.30 22.49
CA ALA A 380 41.57 15.15 21.95
C ALA A 380 42.44 14.16 22.74
N GLU A 381 42.10 13.93 24.02
CA GLU A 381 42.88 13.13 24.98
C GLU A 381 42.15 11.83 25.37
N THR A 382 40.89 11.68 24.96
CA THR A 382 40.00 10.61 25.43
C THR A 382 39.36 9.82 24.29
N GLY A 383 39.09 8.53 24.53
CA GLY A 383 38.38 7.62 23.64
C GLY A 383 36.85 7.77 23.64
N GLU A 384 36.19 6.82 22.98
CA GLU A 384 34.75 6.83 22.75
C GLU A 384 33.95 6.66 24.05
N LEU A 385 34.43 5.83 24.99
CA LEU A 385 33.72 5.61 26.26
C LEU A 385 33.70 6.85 27.14
N ALA A 386 34.74 7.68 27.10
CA ALA A 386 34.73 8.97 27.79
C ALA A 386 33.69 9.94 27.18
N SER A 387 33.48 9.88 25.86
CA SER A 387 32.42 10.62 25.18
C SER A 387 31.05 10.09 25.59
N LEU A 388 30.85 8.77 25.61
CA LEU A 388 29.62 8.14 26.09
C LEU A 388 29.32 8.48 27.56
N ALA A 389 30.33 8.59 28.41
CA ALA A 389 30.18 8.94 29.82
C ALA A 389 29.52 10.31 30.05
N ARG A 390 29.65 11.24 29.10
CA ARG A 390 28.97 12.56 29.16
C ARG A 390 27.45 12.45 29.13
N VAL A 391 26.94 11.33 28.63
CA VAL A 391 25.51 11.07 28.41
C VAL A 391 25.05 9.76 29.04
N ALA A 392 25.78 9.24 30.03
CA ALA A 392 25.42 7.99 30.70
C ALA A 392 24.03 8.03 31.37
N ASN A 393 23.56 9.22 31.74
CA ASN A 393 22.21 9.44 32.29
C ASN A 393 21.11 9.44 31.20
N ALA A 394 21.47 9.47 29.91
CA ALA A 394 20.54 9.49 28.78
C ALA A 394 20.14 8.08 28.31
N PHE A 395 20.64 7.01 28.93
CA PHE A 395 20.22 5.64 28.60
C PHE A 395 18.76 5.42 29.00
N THR A 396 17.87 5.34 28.01
CA THR A 396 16.49 4.92 28.18
C THR A 396 16.37 3.39 28.13
N GLN A 397 15.17 2.83 28.31
CA GLN A 397 14.97 1.38 28.22
C GLN A 397 15.38 0.81 26.86
N ASP A 398 15.12 1.58 25.80
CA ASP A 398 15.39 1.19 24.43
C ASP A 398 16.29 2.24 23.77
N THR A 399 17.58 1.92 23.63
CA THR A 399 18.60 2.86 23.16
C THR A 399 19.40 2.26 22.00
N VAL A 400 19.61 3.01 20.92
CA VAL A 400 20.63 2.69 19.90
C VAL A 400 21.84 3.61 20.08
N ILE A 401 23.02 3.02 20.25
CA ILE A 401 24.29 3.74 20.29
C ILE A 401 24.96 3.57 18.93
N SER A 402 25.37 4.69 18.33
CA SER A 402 25.87 4.74 16.96
C SER A 402 27.09 5.65 16.85
N TYR A 403 28.02 5.31 15.94
CA TYR A 403 29.04 6.26 15.50
C TYR A 403 28.45 7.32 14.56
N GLY A 404 28.94 8.56 14.68
CA GLY A 404 28.45 9.71 13.91
C GLY A 404 28.89 9.76 12.45
N ASP A 405 29.61 8.76 11.97
CA ASP A 405 30.24 8.73 10.65
C ASP A 405 29.66 7.67 9.71
N LEU A 406 28.51 7.12 10.11
CA LEU A 406 27.85 6.05 9.39
C LEU A 406 26.80 6.60 8.43
N LEU A 407 26.71 5.96 7.28
CA LEU A 407 25.60 6.10 6.35
C LEU A 407 25.08 4.71 6.03
N PHE A 408 23.81 4.43 6.31
CA PHE A 408 23.23 3.09 6.18
C PHE A 408 21.85 3.13 5.51
N ARG A 409 21.37 1.97 5.05
CA ARG A 409 19.98 1.81 4.59
C ARG A 409 19.04 1.75 5.79
N SER A 410 17.81 2.24 5.62
CA SER A 410 16.82 2.34 6.71
C SER A 410 16.52 1.02 7.42
N TYR A 411 16.51 -0.09 6.68
CA TYR A 411 16.23 -1.41 7.24
C TYR A 411 17.24 -1.82 8.32
N ILE A 412 18.49 -1.33 8.28
CA ILE A 412 19.52 -1.70 9.27
C ILE A 412 19.12 -1.24 10.68
N VAL A 413 18.59 -0.03 10.82
CA VAL A 413 18.13 0.48 12.12
C VAL A 413 16.77 -0.13 12.48
N ARG A 414 15.89 -0.34 11.50
CA ARG A 414 14.59 -1.00 11.73
C ARG A 414 14.79 -2.38 12.36
N ASP A 415 15.54 -3.24 11.70
CA ASP A 415 15.79 -4.61 12.15
C ASP A 415 16.53 -4.63 13.52
N LEU A 416 17.44 -3.67 13.77
CA LEU A 416 18.11 -3.52 15.07
C LEU A 416 17.11 -3.17 16.19
N VAL A 417 16.09 -2.37 15.88
CA VAL A 417 15.04 -1.92 16.81
C VAL A 417 13.94 -2.97 16.99
N GLU A 418 13.67 -3.78 15.97
CA GLU A 418 12.71 -4.90 16.00
C GLU A 418 13.24 -6.14 16.73
N SER A 419 14.54 -6.21 17.01
CA SER A 419 15.13 -7.29 17.81
C SER A 419 14.60 -7.27 19.25
N ASP A 420 14.17 -8.44 19.73
CA ASP A 420 13.75 -8.67 21.12
C ASP A 420 14.93 -8.95 22.07
N ALA A 421 16.16 -9.04 21.55
CA ALA A 421 17.34 -9.33 22.34
C ALA A 421 17.75 -8.13 23.19
N GLY A 422 18.21 -8.39 24.42
CA GLY A 422 18.68 -7.32 25.32
C GLY A 422 19.84 -6.50 24.73
N PHE A 423 20.66 -7.11 23.88
CA PHE A 423 21.75 -6.48 23.14
C PHE A 423 21.84 -7.02 21.72
N THR A 424 21.98 -6.13 20.76
CA THR A 424 22.14 -6.49 19.34
C THR A 424 23.22 -5.64 18.69
N VAL A 425 24.07 -6.23 17.87
CA VAL A 425 25.07 -5.53 17.07
C VAL A 425 24.90 -5.82 15.60
N VAL A 426 25.32 -4.88 14.75
CA VAL A 426 25.30 -5.06 13.30
C VAL A 426 26.70 -5.37 12.78
N VAL A 427 26.83 -6.48 12.04
CA VAL A 427 28.10 -6.96 11.49
C VAL A 427 28.00 -7.06 9.96
N ASP A 428 28.96 -6.47 9.26
CA ASP A 428 29.10 -6.65 7.81
C ASP A 428 29.97 -7.85 7.50
N SER A 429 29.37 -8.88 6.90
CA SER A 429 30.04 -10.14 6.56
C SER A 429 30.83 -10.06 5.25
N THR A 430 30.67 -9.01 4.43
CA THR A 430 31.44 -8.84 3.17
C THR A 430 32.94 -8.68 3.37
N ALA A 431 33.34 -8.16 4.54
CA ALA A 431 34.74 -7.94 4.90
C ALA A 431 35.51 -9.24 5.18
N ALA A 432 34.82 -10.34 5.52
CA ALA A 432 35.45 -11.66 5.67
C ALA A 432 35.83 -12.29 4.33
N ALA A 433 35.22 -11.86 3.22
CA ALA A 433 35.34 -12.49 1.91
C ALA A 433 36.30 -11.79 0.92
N THR A 434 36.76 -10.55 1.17
CA THR A 434 37.54 -9.79 0.18
C THR A 434 38.63 -8.89 0.78
N ALA A 435 39.82 -8.92 0.18
CA ALA A 435 40.96 -8.04 0.50
C ALA A 435 40.80 -6.59 -0.03
N HIS A 436 39.64 -6.25 -0.61
CA HIS A 436 39.31 -4.94 -1.22
C HIS A 436 37.95 -4.41 -0.70
N ALA A 437 37.62 -4.64 0.56
CA ALA A 437 36.39 -4.15 1.15
C ALA A 437 36.36 -2.60 1.16
N ALA A 438 35.21 -2.03 0.78
CA ALA A 438 35.03 -0.59 0.61
C ALA A 438 35.18 0.26 1.89
N ASN A 439 35.27 -0.37 3.07
CA ASN A 439 35.43 0.23 4.40
C ASN A 439 36.72 -0.26 5.09
N ALA A 440 37.82 -0.36 4.34
CA ALA A 440 39.06 -1.04 4.76
C ALA A 440 39.71 -0.46 6.03
N SER A 441 39.47 0.82 6.33
CA SER A 441 40.05 1.57 7.44
C SER A 441 39.57 1.17 8.84
N VAL A 442 38.35 0.60 8.94
CA VAL A 442 37.74 0.16 10.20
C VAL A 442 38.36 -1.16 10.65
N ARG A 443 38.93 -1.19 11.86
CA ARG A 443 39.63 -2.37 12.40
C ARG A 443 38.79 -3.19 13.39
N ASP A 444 37.49 -2.96 13.49
CA ASP A 444 36.61 -3.65 14.45
C ASP A 444 36.16 -5.02 13.92
N PHE A 445 37.07 -6.01 13.96
CA PHE A 445 36.80 -7.37 13.50
C PHE A 445 35.90 -8.12 14.46
N ALA A 446 34.77 -8.63 13.98
CA ALA A 446 33.78 -9.35 14.77
C ALA A 446 33.95 -10.87 14.66
N TYR A 447 34.02 -11.53 15.81
CA TYR A 447 34.03 -12.98 15.95
C TYR A 447 32.67 -13.42 16.51
N CYS A 448 32.00 -14.31 15.78
CA CYS A 448 30.63 -14.73 16.06
C CYS A 448 30.54 -16.25 16.17
N SER A 449 29.49 -16.75 16.84
CA SER A 449 29.24 -18.19 17.04
C SER A 449 29.09 -18.97 15.73
N SER A 450 28.60 -18.32 14.68
CA SER A 450 28.48 -18.86 13.32
C SER A 450 28.66 -17.76 12.27
N GLY A 451 28.97 -18.15 11.04
CA GLY A 451 29.01 -17.25 9.90
C GLY A 451 27.62 -16.84 9.42
N ASP A 452 27.58 -15.94 8.44
CA ASP A 452 26.35 -15.50 7.79
C ASP A 452 25.75 -16.64 6.95
N ASP A 453 24.85 -17.42 7.56
CA ASP A 453 24.09 -18.49 6.90
C ASP A 453 22.72 -17.96 6.46
N ARG A 454 22.50 -17.91 5.14
CA ARG A 454 21.28 -17.40 4.50
C ARG A 454 20.23 -18.50 4.26
N GLY A 455 20.32 -19.62 4.96
CA GLY A 455 19.31 -20.68 4.94
C GLY A 455 17.90 -20.21 5.37
N LEU A 456 16.88 -20.98 4.99
CA LEU A 456 15.44 -20.67 5.17
C LEU A 456 14.97 -20.50 6.64
N PHE A 457 15.82 -20.81 7.62
CA PHE A 457 15.56 -20.61 9.03
C PHE A 457 16.76 -19.86 9.62
N GLY A 458 16.58 -18.57 9.94
CA GLY A 458 17.65 -17.76 10.53
C GLY A 458 18.20 -18.42 11.79
N GLN A 459 19.50 -18.66 11.85
CA GLN A 459 20.16 -19.06 13.09
C GLN A 459 20.33 -17.84 13.98
N GLN A 460 20.06 -18.00 15.28
CA GLN A 460 20.44 -17.02 16.28
C GLN A 460 21.97 -17.00 16.39
N VAL A 461 22.59 -15.93 15.90
CA VAL A 461 24.04 -15.74 15.93
C VAL A 461 24.41 -14.85 17.11
N LEU A 462 25.39 -15.28 17.90
CA LEU A 462 25.89 -14.50 19.04
C LEU A 462 27.28 -13.94 18.75
N LEU A 463 27.52 -12.74 19.24
CA LEU A 463 28.84 -12.10 19.22
C LEU A 463 29.69 -12.67 20.34
N GLU A 464 30.89 -13.13 20.01
CA GLU A 464 31.88 -13.62 20.98
C GLU A 464 32.84 -12.49 21.38
N LYS A 465 33.39 -11.78 20.39
CA LYS A 465 34.41 -10.74 20.61
C LYS A 465 34.49 -9.77 19.43
N ILE A 466 34.85 -8.52 19.72
CA ILE A 466 35.33 -7.55 18.73
C ILE A 466 36.81 -7.26 19.00
N SER A 467 37.65 -7.28 17.96
CA SER A 467 39.09 -7.03 18.09
C SER A 467 39.62 -6.11 17.02
N GLY A 468 40.62 -5.29 17.39
CA GLY A 468 41.41 -4.46 16.49
C GLY A 468 42.46 -5.24 15.67
N ASP A 469 42.72 -6.50 16.04
CA ASP A 469 43.73 -7.37 15.44
C ASP A 469 43.07 -8.61 14.83
N VAL A 470 43.35 -8.86 13.55
CA VAL A 470 42.84 -10.01 12.78
C VAL A 470 43.34 -11.34 13.33
N ALA A 471 44.50 -11.35 13.99
CA ALA A 471 45.13 -12.56 14.51
C ALA A 471 44.66 -12.96 15.93
N ASP A 472 43.88 -12.11 16.60
CA ASP A 472 43.60 -12.18 18.04
C ASP A 472 42.84 -13.44 18.50
N ALA A 473 41.98 -14.02 17.64
CA ALA A 473 41.19 -15.21 18.00
C ALA A 473 41.70 -16.54 17.39
N GLY A 474 42.84 -16.53 16.68
CA GLY A 474 43.37 -17.74 16.01
C GLY A 474 42.48 -18.32 14.90
N ARG A 475 41.40 -17.63 14.52
CA ARG A 475 40.48 -17.96 13.42
C ARG A 475 40.18 -16.71 12.60
N THR A 476 39.64 -16.89 11.39
CA THR A 476 39.19 -15.76 10.57
C THR A 476 37.97 -15.09 11.19
N PRO A 477 37.90 -13.74 11.22
CA PRO A 477 36.72 -13.04 11.69
C PRO A 477 35.52 -13.32 10.80
N ASN A 478 34.31 -13.27 11.36
CA ASN A 478 33.06 -13.51 10.63
C ASN A 478 32.56 -12.26 9.90
N GLY A 479 33.10 -11.09 10.24
CA GLY A 479 32.79 -9.82 9.59
C GLY A 479 33.42 -8.64 10.32
N ARG A 480 32.88 -7.44 10.10
CA ARG A 480 33.25 -6.22 10.83
C ARG A 480 32.04 -5.63 11.53
N TRP A 481 32.20 -5.28 12.80
CA TRP A 481 31.18 -4.50 13.49
C TRP A 481 31.13 -3.09 12.88
N ILE A 482 29.94 -2.60 12.59
CA ILE A 482 29.78 -1.37 11.81
C ILE A 482 29.62 -0.12 12.69
N GLY A 483 29.70 -0.25 14.02
CA GLY A 483 29.53 0.88 14.94
C GLY A 483 28.08 1.10 15.42
N LEU A 484 27.22 0.06 15.37
CA LEU A 484 25.84 0.11 15.89
C LEU A 484 25.65 -0.91 17.02
N LEU A 485 25.15 -0.45 18.16
CA LEU A 485 24.75 -1.26 19.31
C LEU A 485 23.30 -0.91 19.70
N GLY A 486 22.41 -1.89 19.61
CA GLY A 486 21.05 -1.82 20.15
C GLY A 486 21.01 -2.36 21.58
N VAL A 487 20.29 -1.66 22.44
CA VAL A 487 20.03 -2.02 23.84
C VAL A 487 18.53 -2.00 24.04
N ARG A 488 17.97 -3.12 24.53
CA ARG A 488 16.51 -3.28 24.65
C ARG A 488 16.11 -3.65 26.08
N GLY A 489 15.00 -3.08 26.50
CA GLY A 489 14.34 -3.41 27.76
C GLY A 489 15.12 -3.00 29.01
N GLU A 490 14.44 -3.10 30.15
CA GLU A 490 15.00 -2.68 31.44
C GLU A 490 16.20 -3.52 31.88
N GLN A 491 16.20 -4.81 31.57
CA GLN A 491 17.31 -5.72 31.91
C GLN A 491 18.58 -5.38 31.12
N GLY A 492 18.47 -5.18 29.80
CA GLY A 492 19.59 -4.77 28.95
C GLY A 492 20.17 -3.43 29.41
N ARG A 493 19.31 -2.45 29.67
CA ARG A 493 19.73 -1.14 30.21
C ARG A 493 20.46 -1.26 31.55
N ALA A 494 19.92 -2.03 32.50
CA ALA A 494 20.52 -2.19 33.82
C ALA A 494 21.89 -2.88 33.73
N GLN A 495 22.02 -3.89 32.87
CA GLN A 495 23.29 -4.57 32.62
C GLN A 495 24.31 -3.63 31.98
N LEU A 496 23.91 -2.84 30.98
CA LEU A 496 24.75 -1.81 30.36
C LEU A 496 25.29 -0.83 31.40
N GLN A 497 24.40 -0.24 32.21
CA GLN A 497 24.77 0.75 33.22
C GLN A 497 25.78 0.17 34.24
N ARG A 498 25.55 -1.06 34.68
CA ARG A 498 26.44 -1.74 35.63
C ARG A 498 27.82 -2.02 35.05
N VAL A 499 27.90 -2.57 33.83
CA VAL A 499 29.18 -2.88 33.17
C VAL A 499 29.92 -1.60 32.83
N PHE A 500 29.22 -0.58 32.33
CA PHE A 500 29.79 0.72 32.03
C PHE A 500 30.37 1.39 33.29
N ALA A 501 29.63 1.38 34.41
CA ALA A 501 30.11 1.91 35.69
C ALA A 501 31.36 1.17 36.19
N ALA A 502 31.45 -0.15 35.99
CA ALA A 502 32.66 -0.90 36.33
C ALA A 502 33.86 -0.47 35.49
N LEU A 503 33.68 -0.28 34.18
CA LEU A 503 34.74 0.21 33.29
C LEU A 503 35.22 1.62 33.67
N GLN A 504 34.32 2.50 34.12
CA GLN A 504 34.66 3.85 34.58
C GLN A 504 35.63 3.88 35.77
N THR A 505 35.73 2.80 36.54
CA THR A 505 36.68 2.69 37.66
C THR A 505 38.10 2.31 37.24
N ARG A 506 38.31 1.92 35.98
CA ARG A 506 39.62 1.51 35.49
C ARG A 506 40.52 2.72 35.25
N ALA A 507 41.81 2.55 35.53
CA ALA A 507 42.82 3.60 35.32
C ALA A 507 43.01 3.98 33.84
N ASP A 508 42.69 3.07 32.91
CA ASP A 508 42.80 3.26 31.47
C ASP A 508 41.47 3.68 30.81
N PHE A 509 40.43 4.01 31.57
CA PHE A 509 39.10 4.32 31.06
C PHE A 509 39.09 5.36 29.94
N ASP A 510 39.87 6.42 30.09
CA ASP A 510 39.96 7.49 29.10
C ASP A 510 40.52 7.02 27.75
N GLN A 511 41.09 5.82 27.64
CA GLN A 511 41.60 5.26 26.38
C GLN A 511 40.67 4.19 25.76
N LEU A 512 39.58 3.82 26.45
CA LEU A 512 38.70 2.73 26.02
C LEU A 512 37.72 3.17 24.91
N GLY A 513 37.43 2.23 24.01
CA GLY A 513 36.48 2.37 22.91
C GLY A 513 35.19 1.56 23.12
N MET A 514 34.24 1.70 22.20
CA MET A 514 33.03 0.88 22.20
C MET A 514 33.29 -0.64 22.11
N PRO A 515 34.29 -1.15 21.36
CA PRO A 515 34.63 -2.57 21.38
C PRO A 515 34.96 -3.09 22.79
N ASP A 516 35.62 -2.28 23.64
CA ASP A 516 35.94 -2.66 25.02
C ASP A 516 34.67 -2.82 25.87
N LEU A 517 33.68 -1.95 25.68
CA LEU A 517 32.38 -2.05 26.34
C LEU A 517 31.61 -3.29 25.88
N ILE A 518 31.55 -3.55 24.58
CA ILE A 518 30.87 -4.72 24.01
C ILE A 518 31.53 -6.02 24.49
N ASN A 519 32.86 -6.07 24.50
CA ASN A 519 33.61 -7.21 25.04
C ASN A 519 33.38 -7.39 26.54
N ALA A 520 33.31 -6.31 27.32
CA ALA A 520 33.01 -6.38 28.74
C ALA A 520 31.57 -6.86 29.01
N LEU A 521 30.59 -6.48 28.18
CA LEU A 521 29.22 -6.99 28.24
C LEU A 521 29.18 -8.50 27.98
N SER A 522 29.86 -8.96 26.93
CA SER A 522 30.00 -10.39 26.62
C SER A 522 30.65 -11.16 27.78
N ALA A 523 31.74 -10.64 28.35
CA ALA A 523 32.42 -11.23 29.50
C ALA A 523 31.57 -11.25 30.78
N ASP A 524 30.66 -10.30 30.93
CA ASP A 524 29.66 -10.23 32.01
C ASP A 524 28.44 -11.15 31.78
N GLY A 525 28.44 -11.92 30.68
CA GLY A 525 27.42 -12.92 30.36
C GLY A 525 26.26 -12.40 29.51
N ALA A 526 26.36 -11.20 28.92
CA ALA A 526 25.36 -10.70 27.99
C ALA A 526 25.32 -11.56 26.72
N ARG A 527 24.11 -12.01 26.33
CA ARG A 527 23.89 -12.64 25.02
C ARG A 527 23.66 -11.54 23.98
N ILE A 528 24.71 -11.21 23.25
CA ILE A 528 24.69 -10.16 22.24
C ILE A 528 24.37 -10.79 20.89
N GLU A 529 23.20 -10.50 20.33
CA GLU A 529 22.81 -11.02 19.02
C GLU A 529 23.51 -10.26 17.88
N VAL A 530 23.82 -10.98 16.81
CA VAL A 530 24.45 -10.44 15.62
C VAL A 530 23.44 -10.40 14.49
N GLN A 531 23.22 -9.19 13.97
CA GLN A 531 22.53 -8.98 12.72
C GLN A 531 23.55 -8.80 11.60
N TYR A 532 23.57 -9.73 10.64
CA TYR A 532 24.43 -9.60 9.48
C TYR A 532 23.84 -8.67 8.42
N VAL A 533 24.70 -7.84 7.83
CA VAL A 533 24.39 -7.00 6.67
C VAL A 533 25.45 -7.19 5.58
N HIS A 534 25.14 -6.77 4.35
CA HIS A 534 26.01 -6.97 3.21
C HIS A 534 26.21 -5.68 2.42
N GLY A 535 27.26 -4.90 2.72
CA GLY A 535 27.64 -3.73 1.90
C GLY A 535 26.59 -2.61 1.82
N HIS A 536 25.55 -2.63 2.66
CA HIS A 536 24.44 -1.67 2.70
C HIS A 536 24.69 -0.50 3.67
N TRP A 537 25.97 -0.23 3.96
CA TRP A 537 26.41 0.90 4.77
C TRP A 537 27.78 1.41 4.29
N ARG A 538 28.13 2.63 4.68
CA ARG A 538 29.43 3.27 4.44
C ARG A 538 29.87 4.00 5.70
N GLY A 539 31.12 3.80 6.10
CA GLY A 539 31.79 4.70 7.04
C GLY A 539 32.44 5.84 6.27
N VAL A 540 32.59 7.01 6.89
CA VAL A 540 33.34 8.13 6.31
C VAL A 540 34.59 8.38 7.13
N ASN A 541 35.63 7.56 6.99
CA ASN A 541 36.86 7.67 7.79
C ASN A 541 38.01 8.38 7.11
N ASP A 542 38.01 8.42 5.77
CA ASP A 542 39.02 9.09 4.97
C ASP A 542 38.40 9.73 3.71
N MET A 543 39.25 10.40 2.92
CA MET A 543 38.82 11.11 1.70
C MET A 543 38.29 10.19 0.60
N GLU A 544 38.71 8.92 0.54
CA GLU A 544 38.24 7.96 -0.45
C GLU A 544 36.85 7.45 -0.08
N GLU A 545 36.66 7.09 1.20
CA GLU A 545 35.37 6.72 1.77
C GLU A 545 34.35 7.86 1.68
N PHE A 546 34.76 9.12 1.92
CA PHE A 546 33.90 10.29 1.77
C PHE A 546 33.35 10.46 0.35
N ARG A 547 34.18 10.26 -0.68
CA ARG A 547 33.73 10.33 -2.08
C ARG A 547 32.71 9.23 -2.40
N ARG A 548 32.97 8.00 -1.96
CA ARG A 548 32.06 6.86 -2.17
C ARG A 548 30.74 7.00 -1.42
N ALA A 549 30.72 7.72 -0.30
CA ALA A 549 29.50 7.98 0.45
C ALA A 549 28.50 8.83 -0.34
N ALA A 550 28.97 9.75 -1.20
CA ALA A 550 28.10 10.56 -2.06
C ALA A 550 27.34 9.69 -3.07
N ASP A 551 28.03 8.76 -3.74
CA ASP A 551 27.41 7.82 -4.69
C ASP A 551 26.35 6.95 -4.00
N PHE A 552 26.63 6.51 -2.77
CA PHE A 552 25.69 5.72 -1.97
C PHE A 552 24.43 6.51 -1.57
N ALA A 553 24.59 7.81 -1.25
CA ALA A 553 23.49 8.70 -0.87
C ALA A 553 22.60 9.11 -2.06
N HIS A 554 23.15 9.25 -3.26
CA HIS A 554 22.36 9.54 -4.47
C HIS A 554 21.34 8.42 -4.77
N GLY A 555 21.67 7.16 -4.48
CA GLY A 555 20.73 6.04 -4.55
C GLY A 555 19.73 5.93 -3.39
N GLN A 556 19.66 6.92 -2.49
CA GLN A 556 18.70 6.99 -1.37
C GLN A 556 17.77 8.22 -1.45
N THR A 557 18.07 9.17 -2.33
CA THR A 557 17.29 10.40 -2.45
C THR A 557 16.17 10.17 -3.45
N PRO A 558 14.88 10.41 -3.11
CA PRO A 558 13.82 10.40 -4.10
C PRO A 558 14.18 11.39 -5.22
N PHE A 559 13.85 11.06 -6.47
CA PHE A 559 13.94 12.04 -7.55
C PHE A 559 13.00 13.20 -7.20
N ASN A 560 13.56 14.31 -6.73
CA ASN A 560 12.80 15.54 -6.60
C ASN A 560 12.39 15.97 -8.01
N GLY A 561 11.10 15.80 -8.29
CA GLY A 561 10.43 16.37 -9.46
C GLY A 561 10.46 17.88 -9.38
N SER A 562 11.54 18.48 -9.86
CA SER A 562 11.58 19.86 -10.30
C SER A 562 12.63 19.92 -11.40
N ALA A 563 12.18 19.75 -12.64
CA ALA A 563 12.98 20.14 -13.79
C ALA A 563 13.33 21.63 -13.65
N PRO A 564 14.58 22.04 -13.93
CA PRO A 564 14.87 23.46 -14.03
C PRO A 564 14.09 24.01 -15.23
N GLU A 565 13.30 25.06 -14.99
CA GLU A 565 12.80 25.93 -16.05
C GLU A 565 14.01 26.42 -16.87
N THR A 566 14.13 25.93 -18.10
CA THR A 566 15.00 26.52 -19.10
C THR A 566 14.39 27.85 -19.53
N GLN A 567 14.85 28.95 -18.91
CA GLN A 567 14.77 30.30 -19.46
C GLN A 567 15.90 30.50 -20.48
N GLY A 568 15.55 30.96 -21.70
CA GLY A 568 16.39 31.68 -22.68
C GLY A 568 17.60 30.93 -23.27
N ASP A 569 17.88 30.95 -24.57
CA ASP A 569 17.63 31.96 -25.60
C ASP A 569 17.07 31.38 -26.92
#